data_AF-F4H3X7-F1
#
_entry.id   AF-F4H3X7-F1
#
_cell.length_a   1.000
_cell.length_b   1.000
_cell.length_c   1.000
_cell.angle_alpha   90.00
_cell.angle_beta   90.00
_cell.angle_gamma   90.00
#
_symmetry.space_group_name_H-M   'P 1'
#
loop_
_entity.id
_entity.type
_entity.pdbx_description
1 polymer ?
#
loop_
_entity_poly.entity_id
_entity_poly.type
_entity_poly.pdbx_seq_one_letter_code
_entity_poly.pdbx_strand_id
1 'polypeptide(L)'
;MHHRTAPPSRARRRAAAVLGLALAATAVASTATAGPPRSAPDLGPNVVVFSPSTPVAEIQAKVDAIHAQQVDAEMGTARYSLLFLPGEYGSAEQPLQLKVGYYTEVAGLGASPTDVTVHGKIETYNRCLSSDPANPNCLALVNFWRTLSNLTLDIEAAGQDGCRASANFWAVSQAVSLRRLNVLAGEGDPGFSLMDYCTAGPQYASGGFIADSRFGDVVNGSQQQWLTRNSEVRSWSFTAQQAVDYGLADRVVTTLKDVPAAA
;
A
#
# COMPACT_ATOMS: atom_id res chain seq x y z
N MET A 1 70.19 51.29 5.77
CA MET A 1 71.59 50.83 5.95
C MET A 1 71.70 49.41 5.46
N HIS A 2 72.51 49.22 4.41
CA HIS A 2 72.82 47.94 3.78
C HIS A 2 73.72 47.06 4.66
N HIS A 3 73.57 45.74 4.54
CA HIS A 3 74.60 44.69 4.40
C HIS A 3 73.91 43.34 4.65
N ARG A 4 74.04 42.28 3.85
CA ARG A 4 75.27 41.68 3.30
C ARG A 4 75.03 40.90 1.99
N THR A 5 76.05 40.94 1.15
CA THR A 5 76.35 40.14 -0.05
C THR A 5 77.11 38.85 0.36
N ALA A 6 76.71 37.65 -0.13
CA ALA A 6 77.34 36.83 -1.22
C ALA A 6 78.26 35.68 -0.70
N PRO A 7 78.72 34.68 -1.51
CA PRO A 7 78.07 33.84 -2.54
C PRO A 7 78.45 32.31 -2.38
N PRO A 8 78.72 31.46 -3.41
CA PRO A 8 77.96 30.23 -3.72
C PRO A 8 78.76 28.91 -3.61
N SER A 9 78.13 27.74 -3.76
CA SER A 9 78.83 26.52 -4.21
C SER A 9 77.91 25.52 -4.92
N ARG A 10 78.55 24.71 -5.77
CA ARG A 10 78.02 24.11 -7.00
C ARG A 10 77.29 22.77 -6.80
N ALA A 11 76.21 22.64 -7.55
CA ALA A 11 75.82 21.51 -8.41
C ALA A 11 76.00 20.06 -7.92
N ARG A 12 74.89 19.32 -7.94
CA ARG A 12 74.82 18.04 -8.68
C ARG A 12 73.40 17.80 -9.20
N ARG A 13 73.32 17.69 -10.52
CA ARG A 13 72.15 17.29 -11.30
C ARG A 13 71.74 15.87 -10.92
N ARG A 14 70.45 15.63 -10.71
CA ARG A 14 69.77 14.42 -11.20
C ARG A 14 68.38 14.80 -11.70
N ALA A 15 68.24 14.74 -13.02
CA ALA A 15 66.97 14.76 -13.70
C ALA A 15 66.23 13.45 -13.42
N ALA A 16 64.93 13.52 -13.17
CA ALA A 16 64.01 12.44 -13.46
C ALA A 16 62.74 13.10 -14.01
N ALA A 17 62.43 12.70 -15.23
CA ALA A 17 61.43 13.27 -16.10
C ALA A 17 60.13 12.45 -15.99
N VAL A 18 58.98 13.16 -16.10
CA VAL A 18 57.80 12.75 -16.89
C VAL A 18 56.97 11.59 -16.27
N LEU A 19 55.66 11.68 -16.07
CA LEU A 19 54.62 11.81 -17.10
C LEU A 19 53.27 12.10 -16.39
N GLY A 20 52.64 13.24 -16.70
CA GLY A 20 51.23 13.46 -16.36
C GLY A 20 50.37 12.71 -17.36
N LEU A 21 49.62 11.71 -16.90
CA LEU A 21 48.63 11.00 -17.71
C LEU A 21 47.26 11.65 -17.47
N ALA A 22 46.89 12.60 -18.33
CA ALA A 22 45.50 13.06 -18.41
C ALA A 22 44.72 12.04 -19.25
N LEU A 23 43.93 11.19 -18.60
CA LEU A 23 42.94 10.35 -19.29
C LEU A 23 41.77 11.26 -19.70
N ALA A 24 41.74 11.67 -20.96
CA ALA A 24 40.53 12.19 -21.57
C ALA A 24 39.61 11.00 -21.92
N ALA A 25 38.69 10.66 -21.01
CA ALA A 25 37.62 9.73 -21.32
C ALA A 25 36.59 10.43 -22.21
N THR A 26 36.67 10.25 -23.52
CA THR A 26 35.59 10.62 -24.43
C THR A 26 34.45 9.64 -24.22
N ALA A 27 33.48 10.02 -23.38
CA ALA A 27 32.22 9.32 -23.27
C ALA A 27 31.46 9.49 -24.60
N VAL A 28 31.42 8.44 -25.41
CA VAL A 28 30.51 8.37 -26.55
C VAL A 28 29.12 8.19 -25.94
N ALA A 29 28.34 9.27 -25.89
CA ALA A 29 26.95 9.20 -25.51
C ALA A 29 26.19 8.47 -26.63
N SER A 30 25.98 7.17 -26.44
CA SER A 30 25.04 6.40 -27.25
C SER A 30 23.65 6.97 -27.00
N THR A 31 23.12 7.74 -27.94
CA THR A 31 21.72 8.14 -27.93
C THR A 31 20.89 6.88 -28.13
N ALA A 32 20.39 6.31 -27.04
CA ALA A 32 19.38 5.27 -27.09
C ALA A 32 18.15 5.88 -27.77
N THR A 33 17.95 5.57 -29.04
CA THR A 33 16.71 5.86 -29.74
C THR A 33 15.63 5.04 -29.05
N ALA A 34 14.69 5.73 -28.39
CA ALA A 34 13.49 5.11 -27.88
C ALA A 34 12.81 4.40 -29.06
N GLY A 35 12.74 3.07 -29.00
CA GLY A 35 11.96 2.30 -29.94
C GLY A 35 10.51 2.80 -29.97
N PRO A 36 9.75 2.54 -31.04
CA PRO A 36 8.35 2.92 -31.10
C PRO A 36 7.64 2.45 -29.82
N PRO A 37 6.72 3.26 -29.25
CA PRO A 37 6.03 2.90 -28.03
C PRO A 37 5.43 1.51 -28.22
N ARG A 38 5.89 0.54 -27.41
CA ARG A 38 5.29 -0.78 -27.41
C ARG A 38 3.84 -0.59 -26.98
N SER A 39 2.90 -1.07 -27.79
CA SER A 39 1.51 -1.18 -27.36
C SER A 39 1.49 -1.91 -26.02
N ALA A 40 0.69 -1.43 -25.06
CA ALA A 40 0.48 -2.15 -23.82
C ALA A 40 0.07 -3.60 -24.15
N PRO A 41 0.61 -4.61 -23.45
CA PRO A 41 0.21 -5.99 -23.68
C PRO A 41 -1.29 -6.13 -23.41
N ASP A 42 -1.99 -6.89 -24.24
CA ASP A 42 -3.35 -7.30 -23.94
C ASP A 42 -3.30 -8.37 -22.84
N LEU A 43 -3.77 -8.00 -21.65
CA LEU A 43 -3.81 -8.86 -20.47
C LEU A 43 -5.17 -9.56 -20.31
N GLY A 44 -6.05 -9.45 -21.30
CA GLY A 44 -7.40 -9.98 -21.29
C GLY A 44 -8.44 -9.01 -20.70
N PRO A 45 -9.73 -9.33 -20.85
CA PRO A 45 -10.82 -8.38 -20.66
C PRO A 45 -11.08 -7.97 -19.21
N ASN A 46 -10.58 -8.74 -18.24
CA ASN A 46 -10.82 -8.48 -16.82
C ASN A 46 -9.59 -7.91 -16.09
N VAL A 47 -8.53 -7.59 -16.84
CA VAL A 47 -7.39 -6.84 -16.32
C VAL A 47 -7.56 -5.40 -16.76
N VAL A 48 -7.86 -4.54 -15.80
CA VAL A 48 -8.10 -3.12 -16.04
C VAL A 48 -6.87 -2.35 -15.60
N VAL A 49 -6.19 -1.72 -16.55
CA VAL A 49 -5.00 -0.90 -16.27
C VAL A 49 -5.38 0.57 -16.34
N PHE A 50 -5.27 1.27 -15.21
CA PHE A 50 -5.44 2.71 -15.11
C PHE A 50 -4.09 3.40 -15.26
N SER A 51 -4.11 4.56 -15.91
CA SER A 51 -2.96 5.47 -16.00
C SER A 51 -3.24 6.75 -15.23
N PRO A 52 -2.22 7.52 -14.82
CA PRO A 52 -2.45 8.81 -14.17
C PRO A 52 -3.19 9.83 -15.06
N SER A 53 -3.21 9.62 -16.38
CA SER A 53 -4.00 10.42 -17.32
C SER A 53 -5.47 10.00 -17.43
N THR A 54 -5.85 8.85 -16.89
CA THR A 54 -7.24 8.40 -16.86
C THR A 54 -8.01 9.27 -15.87
N PRO A 55 -9.10 9.97 -16.28
CA PRO A 55 -9.84 10.83 -15.37
C PRO A 55 -10.38 10.05 -14.16
N VAL A 56 -10.26 10.62 -12.96
CA VAL A 56 -10.68 9.97 -11.70
C VAL A 56 -12.13 9.50 -11.76
N ALA A 57 -13.03 10.30 -12.37
CA ALA A 57 -14.43 9.93 -12.55
C ALA A 57 -14.63 8.67 -13.42
N GLU A 58 -13.79 8.46 -14.44
CA GLU A 58 -13.83 7.25 -15.26
C GLU A 58 -13.32 6.03 -14.50
N ILE A 59 -12.26 6.21 -13.70
CA ILE A 59 -11.76 5.16 -12.80
C ILE A 59 -12.86 4.78 -11.80
N GLN A 60 -13.45 5.77 -11.13
CA GLN A 60 -14.53 5.59 -10.17
C GLN A 60 -15.70 4.80 -10.77
N ALA A 61 -16.20 5.23 -11.94
CA ALA A 61 -17.30 4.55 -12.62
C ALA A 61 -16.96 3.09 -12.96
N LYS A 62 -15.71 2.82 -13.38
CA LYS A 62 -15.26 1.48 -13.71
C LYS A 62 -15.17 0.57 -12.48
N VAL A 63 -14.59 1.07 -11.38
CA VAL A 63 -14.45 0.28 -10.14
C VAL A 63 -15.81 0.05 -9.47
N ASP A 64 -16.72 1.03 -9.54
CA ASP A 64 -18.09 0.87 -9.04
C ASP A 64 -18.87 -0.18 -9.82
N ALA A 65 -18.74 -0.20 -11.15
CA ALA A 65 -19.38 -1.21 -12.00
C ALA A 65 -18.85 -2.62 -11.72
N ILE A 66 -17.56 -2.78 -11.42
CA ILE A 66 -16.96 -4.06 -11.04
C ILE A 66 -17.40 -4.46 -9.64
N HIS A 67 -17.38 -3.54 -8.69
CA HIS A 67 -17.87 -3.79 -7.34
C HIS A 67 -19.33 -4.24 -7.33
N ALA A 68 -20.20 -3.60 -8.11
CA ALA A 68 -21.62 -3.98 -8.23
C ALA A 68 -21.81 -5.44 -8.70
N GLN A 69 -20.91 -5.95 -9.56
CA GLN A 69 -20.92 -7.34 -9.98
C GLN A 69 -20.36 -8.28 -8.91
N GLN A 70 -19.36 -7.82 -8.16
CA GLN A 70 -18.56 -8.67 -7.29
C GLN A 70 -18.96 -8.62 -5.80
N VAL A 71 -19.78 -7.67 -5.35
CA VAL A 71 -20.05 -7.48 -3.90
C VAL A 71 -20.76 -8.69 -3.27
N ASP A 72 -21.69 -9.32 -3.99
CA ASP A 72 -22.46 -10.48 -3.52
C ASP A 72 -22.13 -11.79 -4.28
N ALA A 73 -21.12 -11.78 -5.14
CA ALA A 73 -20.76 -12.90 -6.01
C ALA A 73 -19.83 -13.92 -5.34
N GLU A 74 -20.16 -14.39 -4.13
CA GLU A 74 -19.33 -15.30 -3.34
C GLU A 74 -18.94 -16.56 -4.12
N MET A 75 -19.89 -17.18 -4.82
CA MET A 75 -19.66 -18.37 -5.66
C MET A 75 -19.54 -18.04 -7.15
N GLY A 76 -19.31 -16.76 -7.49
CA GLY A 76 -19.18 -16.29 -8.87
C GLY A 76 -17.89 -16.78 -9.54
N THR A 77 -17.92 -16.85 -10.87
CA THR A 77 -16.77 -17.26 -11.69
C THR A 77 -15.95 -16.09 -12.24
N ALA A 78 -16.50 -14.87 -12.21
CA ALA A 78 -15.80 -13.67 -12.65
C ALA A 78 -14.62 -13.35 -11.72
N ARG A 79 -13.53 -12.85 -12.31
CA ARG A 79 -12.26 -12.47 -11.65
C ARG A 79 -11.82 -11.15 -12.24
N TYR A 80 -11.37 -10.21 -11.41
CA TYR A 80 -10.90 -8.90 -11.87
C TYR A 80 -9.55 -8.52 -11.26
N SER A 81 -8.73 -7.85 -12.05
CA SER A 81 -7.48 -7.25 -11.62
C SER A 81 -7.51 -5.76 -11.95
N LEU A 82 -7.43 -4.92 -10.91
CA LEU A 82 -7.46 -3.46 -11.01
C LEU A 82 -6.03 -2.95 -10.79
N LEU A 83 -5.37 -2.56 -11.87
CA LEU A 83 -3.94 -2.25 -11.89
C LEU A 83 -3.71 -0.77 -12.13
N PHE A 84 -2.87 -0.16 -11.32
CA PHE A 84 -2.55 1.26 -11.38
C PHE A 84 -1.10 1.45 -11.83
N LEU A 85 -0.88 2.09 -12.97
CA LEU A 85 0.46 2.48 -13.40
C LEU A 85 1.06 3.52 -12.43
N PRO A 86 2.41 3.64 -12.36
CA PRO A 86 3.06 4.66 -11.54
C PRO A 86 2.50 6.07 -11.72
N GLY A 87 2.18 6.74 -10.60
CA GLY A 87 1.65 8.09 -10.52
C GLY A 87 0.56 8.25 -9.44
N GLU A 88 -0.13 9.37 -9.49
CA GLU A 88 -1.11 9.80 -8.48
C GLU A 88 -2.55 9.64 -9.01
N TYR A 89 -3.46 9.20 -8.14
CA TYR A 89 -4.87 8.97 -8.47
C TYR A 89 -5.78 9.59 -7.42
N GLY A 90 -6.65 10.50 -7.83
CA GLY A 90 -7.49 11.28 -6.90
C GLY A 90 -6.80 12.56 -6.40
N SER A 91 -7.51 13.31 -5.57
CA SER A 91 -6.97 14.41 -4.75
C SER A 91 -7.79 14.56 -3.47
N ALA A 92 -7.40 15.45 -2.55
CA ALA A 92 -8.20 15.77 -1.37
C ALA A 92 -9.61 16.29 -1.73
N GLU A 93 -9.74 17.04 -2.82
CA GLU A 93 -11.03 17.59 -3.29
C GLU A 93 -11.84 16.58 -4.12
N GLN A 94 -11.17 15.66 -4.82
CA GLN A 94 -11.79 14.64 -5.66
C GLN A 94 -11.14 13.27 -5.39
N PRO A 95 -11.38 12.69 -4.20
CA PRO A 95 -10.74 11.45 -3.82
C PRO A 95 -11.29 10.26 -4.63
N LEU A 96 -10.43 9.27 -4.89
CA LEU A 96 -10.85 8.01 -5.48
C LEU A 96 -11.39 7.08 -4.37
N GLN A 97 -12.68 6.79 -4.40
CA GLN A 97 -13.38 6.00 -3.37
C GLN A 97 -13.69 4.59 -3.91
N LEU A 98 -12.73 3.68 -3.80
CA LEU A 98 -12.78 2.34 -4.40
C LEU A 98 -13.32 1.31 -3.41
N LYS A 99 -14.34 0.52 -3.81
CA LYS A 99 -14.81 -0.64 -3.03
C LYS A 99 -14.40 -1.96 -3.69
N VAL A 100 -13.99 -2.94 -2.87
CA VAL A 100 -13.45 -4.23 -3.33
C VAL A 100 -14.39 -5.39 -2.97
N GLY A 101 -14.95 -6.02 -4.00
CA GLY A 101 -15.82 -7.19 -3.89
C GLY A 101 -15.05 -8.52 -3.89
N TYR A 102 -15.78 -9.63 -4.04
CA TYR A 102 -15.18 -10.97 -4.20
C TYR A 102 -14.30 -11.04 -5.45
N TYR A 103 -13.27 -11.87 -5.40
CA TYR A 103 -12.39 -12.19 -6.51
C TYR A 103 -11.80 -11.00 -7.28
N THR A 104 -11.52 -9.93 -6.56
CA THR A 104 -10.92 -8.71 -7.09
C THR A 104 -9.58 -8.47 -6.41
N GLU A 105 -8.53 -8.29 -7.21
CA GLU A 105 -7.26 -7.75 -6.73
C GLU A 105 -7.10 -6.29 -7.16
N VAL A 106 -6.46 -5.52 -6.29
CA VAL A 106 -6.07 -4.14 -6.55
C VAL A 106 -4.55 -4.03 -6.37
N ALA A 107 -3.83 -3.52 -7.36
CA ALA A 107 -2.38 -3.41 -7.26
C ALA A 107 -1.79 -2.20 -7.98
N GLY A 108 -0.75 -1.60 -7.40
CA GLY A 108 0.14 -0.69 -8.11
C GLY A 108 1.21 -1.43 -8.91
N LEU A 109 1.54 -0.92 -10.09
CA LEU A 109 2.55 -1.48 -11.01
C LEU A 109 3.94 -0.82 -10.88
N GLY A 110 4.17 -0.11 -9.78
CA GLY A 110 5.46 0.44 -9.40
C GLY A 110 6.50 -0.60 -8.99
N ALA A 111 7.77 -0.22 -8.99
CA ALA A 111 8.82 -1.02 -8.36
C ALA A 111 8.74 -0.92 -6.83
N SER A 112 8.33 0.26 -6.34
CA SER A 112 8.07 0.58 -4.95
C SER A 112 6.58 0.87 -4.75
N PRO A 113 6.00 0.61 -3.56
CA PRO A 113 4.66 1.08 -3.23
C PRO A 113 4.52 2.61 -3.25
N THR A 114 5.61 3.36 -3.17
CA THR A 114 5.60 4.83 -3.29
C THR A 114 5.51 5.34 -4.72
N ASP A 115 5.59 4.46 -5.72
CA ASP A 115 5.48 4.87 -7.12
C ASP A 115 4.02 5.04 -7.57
N VAL A 116 3.06 4.54 -6.79
CA VAL A 116 1.62 4.64 -7.04
C VAL A 116 0.96 5.16 -5.77
N THR A 117 0.34 6.33 -5.84
CA THR A 117 -0.40 6.92 -4.72
C THR A 117 -1.86 7.04 -5.08
N VAL A 118 -2.72 6.54 -4.20
CA VAL A 118 -4.17 6.76 -4.27
C VAL A 118 -4.56 7.72 -3.16
N HIS A 119 -5.02 8.92 -3.54
CA HIS A 119 -5.68 9.86 -2.65
C HIS A 119 -7.16 9.50 -2.58
N GLY A 120 -7.56 8.86 -1.49
CA GLY A 120 -8.92 8.40 -1.29
C GLY A 120 -8.97 7.18 -0.38
N LYS A 121 -9.84 6.23 -0.71
CA LYS A 121 -10.06 5.05 0.12
C LYS A 121 -10.20 3.81 -0.73
N ILE A 122 -9.67 2.70 -0.22
CA ILE A 122 -9.79 1.37 -0.84
C ILE A 122 -10.39 0.43 0.20
N GLU A 123 -11.66 0.09 0.00
CA GLU A 123 -12.51 -0.36 1.09
C GLU A 123 -13.20 -1.70 0.85
N THR A 124 -13.42 -2.43 1.94
CA THR A 124 -14.36 -3.54 2.01
C THR A 124 -15.26 -3.33 3.22
N TYR A 125 -16.57 -3.43 3.04
CA TYR A 125 -17.57 -3.27 4.09
C TYR A 125 -18.26 -4.60 4.44
N ASN A 126 -18.96 -4.63 5.56
CA ASN A 126 -19.78 -5.78 5.95
C ASN A 126 -20.84 -6.10 4.89
N ARG A 127 -21.09 -7.40 4.69
CA ARG A 127 -22.22 -7.89 3.89
C ARG A 127 -23.42 -8.10 4.80
N CYS A 128 -24.57 -7.54 4.43
CA CYS A 128 -25.83 -7.71 5.15
C CYS A 128 -26.61 -8.91 4.61
N LEU A 129 -26.61 -10.00 5.37
CA LEU A 129 -27.24 -11.28 5.01
C LEU A 129 -28.69 -11.41 5.51
N SER A 130 -29.14 -10.44 6.31
CA SER A 130 -30.52 -10.32 6.78
C SER A 130 -31.05 -8.95 6.38
N SER A 131 -32.29 -8.90 5.91
CA SER A 131 -33.04 -7.67 5.68
C SER A 131 -33.94 -7.29 6.87
N ASP A 132 -33.95 -8.08 7.95
CA ASP A 132 -34.73 -7.78 9.15
C ASP A 132 -34.05 -6.64 9.94
N PRO A 133 -34.68 -5.45 10.02
CA PRO A 133 -34.10 -4.32 10.75
C PRO A 133 -34.07 -4.54 12.26
N ALA A 134 -34.91 -5.44 12.81
CA ALA A 134 -34.90 -5.76 14.23
C ALA A 134 -33.76 -6.74 14.60
N ASN A 135 -33.30 -7.53 13.63
CA ASN A 135 -32.22 -8.50 13.78
C ASN A 135 -31.22 -8.36 12.62
N PRO A 136 -30.46 -7.26 12.57
CA PRO A 136 -29.48 -7.05 11.51
C PRO A 136 -28.41 -8.14 11.56
N ASN A 137 -28.00 -8.59 10.38
CA ASN A 137 -26.91 -9.55 10.21
C ASN A 137 -25.92 -9.03 9.18
N CYS A 138 -25.23 -7.95 9.53
CA CYS A 138 -24.16 -7.41 8.70
C CYS A 138 -22.81 -7.75 9.32
N LEU A 139 -22.00 -8.49 8.56
CA LEU A 139 -20.74 -9.03 9.02
C LEU A 139 -19.75 -9.21 7.87
N ALA A 140 -18.47 -9.37 8.21
CA ALA A 140 -17.38 -9.64 7.28
C ALA A 140 -16.92 -11.09 7.32
N LEU A 141 -17.58 -11.99 8.08
CA LEU A 141 -17.26 -13.43 8.18
C LEU A 141 -17.24 -14.16 6.84
N VAL A 142 -17.85 -13.59 5.79
CA VAL A 142 -17.87 -14.15 4.43
C VAL A 142 -17.08 -13.33 3.42
N ASN A 143 -16.42 -12.24 3.84
CA ASN A 143 -15.69 -11.36 2.92
C ASN A 143 -14.32 -11.96 2.55
N PHE A 144 -14.32 -12.95 1.65
CA PHE A 144 -13.15 -13.69 1.20
C PHE A 144 -12.59 -13.18 -0.14
N TRP A 145 -11.43 -13.73 -0.52
CA TRP A 145 -10.87 -13.71 -1.89
C TRP A 145 -10.70 -12.32 -2.49
N ARG A 146 -10.00 -11.43 -1.80
CA ARG A 146 -9.65 -10.09 -2.29
C ARG A 146 -8.30 -9.63 -1.77
N THR A 147 -7.58 -8.85 -2.56
CA THR A 147 -6.21 -8.44 -2.22
C THR A 147 -5.96 -6.99 -2.60
N LEU A 148 -5.07 -6.34 -1.85
CA LEU A 148 -4.59 -4.99 -2.11
C LEU A 148 -3.06 -4.98 -1.98
N SER A 149 -2.36 -4.47 -2.98
CA SER A 149 -0.89 -4.50 -2.95
C SER A 149 -0.15 -3.38 -3.67
N ASN A 150 1.09 -3.17 -3.25
CA ASN A 150 2.12 -2.39 -3.93
C ASN A 150 1.71 -0.95 -4.29
N LEU A 151 1.10 -0.24 -3.33
CA LEU A 151 0.73 1.16 -3.48
C LEU A 151 0.79 1.93 -2.15
N THR A 152 0.80 3.24 -2.27
CA THR A 152 0.61 4.20 -1.20
C THR A 152 -0.86 4.57 -1.15
N LEU A 153 -1.44 4.51 0.04
CA LEU A 153 -2.81 4.98 0.29
C LEU A 153 -2.73 6.22 1.15
N ASP A 154 -3.15 7.34 0.59
CA ASP A 154 -3.34 8.60 1.28
C ASP A 154 -4.83 8.77 1.57
N ILE A 155 -5.23 8.67 2.86
CA ILE A 155 -6.62 8.47 3.23
C ILE A 155 -7.39 9.80 3.15
N GLU A 156 -8.08 10.00 2.03
CA GLU A 156 -8.93 11.16 1.80
C GLU A 156 -10.41 10.81 1.91
N ALA A 157 -11.08 11.42 2.88
CA ALA A 157 -12.45 11.08 3.27
C ALA A 157 -13.52 12.03 2.69
N ALA A 158 -13.13 13.01 1.86
CA ALA A 158 -14.11 13.93 1.27
C ALA A 158 -15.21 13.16 0.52
N GLY A 159 -16.48 13.52 0.80
CA GLY A 159 -17.65 12.85 0.25
C GLY A 159 -18.13 11.61 1.02
N GLN A 160 -17.42 11.16 2.06
CA GLN A 160 -17.87 10.07 2.94
C GLN A 160 -18.82 10.59 4.03
N ASP A 161 -19.68 9.70 4.54
CA ASP A 161 -20.50 10.02 5.72
C ASP A 161 -19.64 10.17 6.99
N GLY A 162 -20.22 10.74 8.05
CA GLY A 162 -19.48 11.06 9.28
C GLY A 162 -18.82 9.85 9.94
N CYS A 163 -19.39 8.64 9.83
CA CYS A 163 -18.76 7.44 10.37
C CYS A 163 -17.70 6.93 9.40
N ARG A 164 -18.01 6.82 8.12
CA ARG A 164 -17.10 6.36 7.08
C ARG A 164 -15.91 7.28 6.88
N ALA A 165 -15.99 8.55 7.25
CA ALA A 165 -14.87 9.47 7.21
C ALA A 165 -13.77 9.18 8.24
N SER A 166 -14.06 8.40 9.29
CA SER A 166 -13.14 8.20 10.42
C SER A 166 -11.99 7.21 10.15
N ALA A 167 -12.07 6.39 9.10
CA ALA A 167 -11.04 5.42 8.74
C ALA A 167 -11.20 4.93 7.30
N ASN A 168 -10.14 4.35 6.73
CA ASN A 168 -10.27 3.40 5.63
C ASN A 168 -10.72 2.04 6.16
N PHE A 169 -11.79 1.45 5.63
CA PHE A 169 -12.34 0.19 6.13
C PHE A 169 -11.93 -1.00 5.27
N TRP A 170 -11.30 -2.01 5.85
CA TRP A 170 -10.95 -3.28 5.23
C TRP A 170 -11.57 -4.44 6.03
N ALA A 171 -12.89 -4.50 6.06
CA ALA A 171 -13.64 -5.51 6.80
C ALA A 171 -13.67 -6.83 6.03
N VAL A 172 -12.85 -7.79 6.46
CA VAL A 172 -12.57 -9.02 5.69
C VAL A 172 -12.46 -10.26 6.58
N SER A 173 -12.46 -11.44 5.94
CA SER A 173 -12.12 -12.73 6.57
C SER A 173 -10.97 -13.44 5.86
N GLN A 174 -10.94 -14.77 5.80
CA GLN A 174 -9.80 -15.53 5.27
C GLN A 174 -9.59 -15.34 3.75
N ALA A 175 -8.42 -15.77 3.27
CA ALA A 175 -8.01 -15.68 1.86
C ALA A 175 -8.01 -14.24 1.32
N VAL A 176 -7.61 -13.31 2.17
CA VAL A 176 -7.35 -11.91 1.83
C VAL A 176 -5.93 -11.54 2.20
N SER A 177 -5.34 -10.56 1.50
CA SER A 177 -4.03 -10.05 1.89
C SER A 177 -3.80 -8.60 1.52
N LEU A 178 -3.15 -7.90 2.44
CA LEU A 178 -2.59 -6.55 2.27
C LEU A 178 -1.07 -6.68 2.20
N ARG A 179 -0.45 -6.29 1.08
CA ARG A 179 0.99 -6.54 0.86
C ARG A 179 1.68 -5.34 0.25
N ARG A 180 2.87 -4.97 0.72
CA ARG A 180 3.62 -3.84 0.11
C ARG A 180 2.79 -2.58 0.09
N LEU A 181 2.20 -2.21 1.22
CA LEU A 181 1.43 -0.97 1.34
C LEU A 181 2.22 0.07 2.10
N ASN A 182 2.01 1.33 1.73
CA ASN A 182 2.41 2.48 2.51
C ASN A 182 1.17 3.32 2.80
N VAL A 183 0.53 3.07 3.94
CA VAL A 183 -0.68 3.81 4.33
C VAL A 183 -0.26 5.04 5.11
N LEU A 184 -0.48 6.21 4.51
CA LEU A 184 -0.17 7.51 5.11
C LEU A 184 -1.23 7.82 6.16
N ALA A 185 -0.84 7.71 7.43
CA ALA A 185 -1.66 8.14 8.55
C ALA A 185 -0.75 8.54 9.73
N GLY A 186 -0.74 9.83 10.04
CA GLY A 186 -0.10 10.41 11.21
C GLY A 186 -0.95 10.24 12.48
N GLU A 187 -0.51 10.87 13.56
CA GLU A 187 -1.30 10.97 14.79
C GLU A 187 -2.46 11.96 14.57
N GLY A 188 -3.70 11.51 14.80
CA GLY A 188 -4.91 12.32 14.58
C GLY A 188 -5.52 12.20 13.19
N ASP A 189 -4.83 11.58 12.23
CA ASP A 189 -5.37 11.28 10.90
C ASP A 189 -6.30 10.05 10.93
N PRO A 190 -7.21 9.90 9.95
CA PRO A 190 -7.99 8.68 9.79
C PRO A 190 -7.10 7.44 9.71
N GLY A 191 -7.40 6.44 10.55
CA GLY A 191 -6.65 5.19 10.59
C GLY A 191 -7.09 4.17 9.54
N PHE A 192 -6.55 2.96 9.64
CA PHE A 192 -6.93 1.81 8.83
C PHE A 192 -7.68 0.79 9.68
N SER A 193 -8.98 0.63 9.47
CA SER A 193 -9.83 -0.28 10.24
C SER A 193 -9.95 -1.64 9.57
N LEU A 194 -9.72 -2.70 10.34
CA LEU A 194 -9.90 -4.08 9.91
C LEU A 194 -11.31 -4.61 10.18
N MET A 195 -12.17 -3.81 10.80
CA MET A 195 -13.60 -4.06 10.94
C MET A 195 -14.41 -2.96 10.28
N ASP A 196 -15.65 -3.26 9.93
CA ASP A 196 -16.65 -2.26 9.60
C ASP A 196 -17.58 -2.02 10.80
N TYR A 197 -17.28 -1.00 11.58
CA TYR A 197 -18.09 -0.56 12.73
C TYR A 197 -19.23 0.40 12.36
N CYS A 198 -19.33 0.82 11.10
CA CYS A 198 -20.35 1.78 10.66
C CYS A 198 -21.62 1.10 10.16
N THR A 199 -21.54 -0.16 9.73
CA THR A 199 -22.73 -0.94 9.36
C THR A 199 -23.39 -1.55 10.60
N ALA A 200 -24.71 -1.78 10.57
CA ALA A 200 -25.44 -2.43 11.66
C ALA A 200 -24.78 -3.76 12.12
N GLY A 201 -25.07 -4.16 13.37
CA GLY A 201 -24.53 -5.37 14.00
C GLY A 201 -24.76 -6.68 13.20
N PRO A 202 -24.03 -7.76 13.54
CA PRO A 202 -23.07 -7.88 14.66
C PRO A 202 -21.63 -7.49 14.33
N GLN A 203 -21.34 -7.10 13.08
CA GLN A 203 -20.02 -6.61 12.64
C GLN A 203 -18.86 -7.60 12.79
N TYR A 204 -19.11 -8.91 12.94
CA TYR A 204 -18.05 -9.91 13.11
C TYR A 204 -17.11 -10.00 11.90
N ALA A 205 -15.82 -10.18 12.16
CA ALA A 205 -14.78 -10.35 11.14
C ALA A 205 -13.75 -11.41 11.56
N SER A 206 -13.13 -12.11 10.60
CA SER A 206 -12.22 -13.24 10.86
C SER A 206 -11.06 -13.30 9.85
N GLY A 207 -10.42 -12.16 9.64
CA GLY A 207 -9.22 -11.99 8.83
C GLY A 207 -7.98 -12.53 9.55
N GLY A 208 -6.77 -12.17 9.15
CA GLY A 208 -6.37 -11.54 7.91
C GLY A 208 -4.84 -11.52 7.87
N PHE A 209 -4.26 -11.13 6.73
CA PHE A 209 -2.82 -11.19 6.53
C PHE A 209 -2.26 -9.85 6.03
N ILE A 210 -1.31 -9.29 6.77
CA ILE A 210 -0.50 -8.13 6.37
C ILE A 210 0.98 -8.55 6.22
N ALA A 211 1.64 -8.13 5.15
CA ALA A 211 3.10 -8.26 5.07
C ALA A 211 3.80 -7.17 4.25
N ASP A 212 5.04 -6.86 4.63
CA ASP A 212 5.93 -5.95 3.90
C ASP A 212 5.33 -4.54 3.73
N SER A 213 4.65 -4.05 4.77
CA SER A 213 3.84 -2.83 4.70
C SER A 213 4.10 -1.87 5.85
N ARG A 214 3.85 -0.57 5.63
CA ARG A 214 3.86 0.51 6.61
C ARG A 214 2.44 1.02 6.83
N PHE A 215 2.04 1.19 8.09
CA PHE A 215 0.75 1.74 8.49
C PHE A 215 0.90 2.75 9.64
N GLY A 216 0.00 3.73 9.67
CA GLY A 216 -0.26 4.54 10.86
C GLY A 216 -1.02 3.77 11.93
N ASP A 217 -2.18 4.28 12.35
CA ASP A 217 -3.07 3.58 13.27
C ASP A 217 -3.85 2.47 12.57
N VAL A 218 -3.82 1.27 13.14
CA VAL A 218 -4.65 0.16 12.72
C VAL A 218 -5.68 -0.15 13.80
N VAL A 219 -6.96 -0.22 13.40
CA VAL A 219 -8.05 -0.62 14.29
C VAL A 219 -8.36 -2.10 14.05
N ASN A 220 -8.04 -2.98 15.01
CA ASN A 220 -8.40 -4.40 14.93
C ASN A 220 -9.91 -4.58 14.97
N GLY A 221 -10.55 -3.90 15.92
CA GLY A 221 -12.00 -3.96 16.09
C GLY A 221 -12.49 -5.36 16.47
N SER A 222 -13.54 -5.82 15.80
CA SER A 222 -14.19 -7.14 16.00
C SER A 222 -13.46 -8.32 15.33
N GLN A 223 -12.27 -8.11 14.79
CA GLN A 223 -11.48 -9.18 14.18
C GLN A 223 -11.15 -10.27 15.20
N GLN A 224 -11.46 -11.52 14.86
CA GLN A 224 -11.18 -12.69 15.71
C GLN A 224 -9.68 -12.98 15.84
N GLN A 225 -8.93 -12.79 14.77
CA GLN A 225 -7.48 -12.97 14.73
C GLN A 225 -6.86 -12.15 13.59
N TRP A 226 -5.53 -11.99 13.62
CA TRP A 226 -4.77 -11.43 12.50
C TRP A 226 -3.30 -11.88 12.52
N LEU A 227 -2.67 -11.99 11.34
CA LEU A 227 -1.25 -12.25 11.17
C LEU A 227 -0.56 -11.11 10.42
N THR A 228 0.44 -10.49 11.06
CA THR A 228 1.26 -9.43 10.46
C THR A 228 2.74 -9.82 10.48
N ARG A 229 3.46 -9.59 9.38
CA ARG A 229 4.91 -9.85 9.33
C ARG A 229 5.69 -8.84 8.50
N ASN A 230 6.95 -8.58 8.87
CA ASN A 230 7.85 -7.70 8.12
C ASN A 230 7.22 -6.32 7.84
N SER A 231 6.56 -5.75 8.85
CA SER A 231 5.79 -4.52 8.71
C SER A 231 6.21 -3.49 9.74
N GLU A 232 5.81 -2.25 9.52
CA GLU A 232 5.90 -1.18 10.52
C GLU A 232 4.49 -0.65 10.75
N VAL A 233 4.05 -0.59 12.00
CA VAL A 233 2.73 -0.08 12.36
C VAL A 233 2.89 0.88 13.53
N ARG A 234 2.37 2.10 13.42
CA ARG A 234 2.49 3.11 14.47
C ARG A 234 1.73 2.70 15.74
N SER A 235 0.47 2.28 15.58
CA SER A 235 -0.30 1.71 16.69
C SER A 235 -1.33 0.70 16.20
N TRP A 236 -1.71 -0.22 17.07
CA TRP A 236 -2.71 -1.24 16.80
C TRP A 236 -3.69 -1.32 17.97
N SER A 237 -4.98 -1.12 17.72
CA SER A 237 -6.00 -1.28 18.78
C SER A 237 -6.20 -2.77 19.05
N PHE A 238 -6.12 -3.21 20.30
CA PHE A 238 -6.32 -4.62 20.64
C PHE A 238 -7.70 -4.86 21.27
N THR A 239 -8.33 -5.96 20.88
CA THR A 239 -9.31 -6.69 21.71
C THR A 239 -8.67 -8.02 22.14
N ALA A 240 -9.05 -8.57 23.29
CA ALA A 240 -8.29 -9.57 24.07
C ALA A 240 -8.07 -10.97 23.43
N GLN A 241 -8.23 -11.16 22.11
CA GLN A 241 -7.91 -12.40 21.41
C GLN A 241 -7.05 -12.15 20.14
N GLN A 242 -5.78 -12.54 20.23
CA GLN A 242 -4.98 -13.20 19.17
C GLN A 242 -4.55 -12.41 17.92
N ALA A 243 -3.83 -11.30 18.09
CA ALA A 243 -2.87 -10.86 17.08
C ALA A 243 -1.54 -11.64 17.27
N VAL A 244 -1.01 -12.25 16.20
CA VAL A 244 0.29 -12.94 16.20
C VAL A 244 1.22 -12.22 15.22
N ASP A 245 2.37 -11.75 15.71
CA ASP A 245 3.31 -10.92 14.96
C ASP A 245 4.68 -11.60 14.78
N TYR A 246 5.25 -11.52 13.56
CA TYR A 246 6.59 -11.99 13.26
C TYR A 246 7.42 -10.93 12.50
N GLY A 247 8.38 -10.30 13.19
CA GLY A 247 9.44 -9.48 12.57
C GLY A 247 9.09 -8.01 12.28
N LEU A 248 8.92 -7.19 13.32
CA LEU A 248 8.83 -5.72 13.19
C LEU A 248 10.19 -5.08 13.50
N ALA A 249 10.63 -4.12 12.69
CA ALA A 249 11.76 -3.24 13.03
C ALA A 249 11.20 -1.99 13.73
N ASP A 250 11.59 -1.80 14.99
CA ASP A 250 11.27 -0.70 15.92
C ASP A 250 9.80 -0.45 16.35
N ARG A 251 9.53 -0.93 17.58
CA ARG A 251 8.50 -0.59 18.61
C ARG A 251 7.08 -1.22 18.57
N VAL A 252 6.98 -2.34 19.34
CA VAL A 252 5.95 -2.81 20.32
C VAL A 252 4.53 -3.11 19.76
N VAL A 253 4.02 -4.36 19.75
CA VAL A 253 3.79 -5.30 20.87
C VAL A 253 3.91 -6.77 20.41
N THR A 254 4.55 -7.63 21.22
CA THR A 254 4.23 -9.06 21.25
C THR A 254 4.04 -9.47 22.70
N THR A 255 2.91 -10.10 23.04
CA THR A 255 2.86 -11.05 24.18
C THR A 255 1.91 -12.20 23.84
N LEU A 256 2.49 -13.32 23.40
CA LEU A 256 1.94 -14.64 23.71
C LEU A 256 2.05 -14.80 25.22
N LYS A 257 0.94 -14.70 25.96
CA LYS A 257 0.87 -15.18 27.34
C LYS A 257 0.24 -16.57 27.33
N ASP A 258 1.08 -17.56 27.56
CA ASP A 258 0.79 -18.89 28.09
C ASP A 258 -0.32 -19.68 27.36
N VAL A 259 0.06 -20.40 26.31
CA VAL A 259 -0.63 -21.64 25.95
C VAL A 259 -0.23 -22.66 27.03
N PRO A 260 -1.15 -23.17 27.86
CA PRO A 260 -0.82 -24.27 28.77
C PRO A 260 -0.39 -25.45 27.90
N ALA A 261 0.75 -26.06 28.25
CA ALA A 261 1.13 -27.34 27.69
C ALA A 261 -0.04 -28.31 27.88
N ALA A 262 -0.53 -28.88 26.79
CA ALA A 262 -1.53 -29.93 26.84
C ALA A 262 -0.98 -31.09 27.69
N ALA A 263 -1.78 -31.52 28.67
CA ALA A 263 -1.61 -32.78 29.38
C ALA A 263 -2.11 -33.94 28.51
#